data_AF-A0A8C0FWU8-F1
#
_entry.id   AF-A0A8C0FWU8-F1
#
_cell.length_a   1.000
_cell.length_b   1.000
_cell.length_c   1.000
_cell.angle_alpha   90.00
_cell.angle_beta   90.00
_cell.angle_gamma   90.00
#
_symmetry.space_group_name_H-M   'P 1'
#
loop_
_entity.id
_entity.type
_entity.pdbx_description
1 polymer ?
#
loop_
_entity_poly.entity_id
_entity_poly.type
_entity_poly.pdbx_seq_one_letter_code
_entity_poly.pdbx_strand_id
1 'polypeptide(L)' 'AHMNLLFETILEPLDHTNLNQDVLHFADVVSTTENLDAYIWDSLQKRLPEGCLYKVKNL' A
#
# COMPACT_ATOMS: atom_id res chain seq x y z
N ALA A 1 17.78 4.45 -3.64
CA ALA A 1 16.63 4.92 -4.45
C ALA A 1 15.36 4.14 -4.12
N HIS A 2 15.27 2.83 -4.37
CA HIS A 2 14.03 2.04 -4.15
C HIS A 2 13.58 1.90 -2.68
N MET A 3 14.50 1.92 -1.71
CA MET A 3 14.13 1.85 -0.28
C MET A 3 13.32 3.08 0.18
N ASN A 4 13.67 4.27 -0.28
CA ASN A 4 12.94 5.50 0.08
C ASN A 4 11.51 5.48 -0.50
N LEU A 5 11.35 4.91 -1.69
CA LEU A 5 10.05 4.75 -2.32
C LEU A 5 9.13 3.86 -1.49
N LEU A 6 9.60 2.69 -1.05
CA LEU A 6 8.78 1.80 -0.21
C LEU A 6 8.44 2.46 1.13
N PHE A 7 9.39 3.18 1.71
CA PHE A 7 9.15 3.90 2.96
C PHE A 7 8.04 4.94 2.83
N GLU A 8 8.17 5.87 1.89
CA GLU A 8 7.21 6.96 1.68
C GLU A 8 5.85 6.47 1.18
N THR A 9 5.79 5.37 0.43
CA THR A 9 4.52 4.89 -0.17
C THR A 9 3.74 3.99 0.79
N ILE A 10 4.44 3.15 1.55
CA ILE A 10 3.83 2.05 2.30
C ILE A 10 4.08 2.20 3.80
N LEU A 11 5.33 2.39 4.23
CA LEU A 11 5.63 2.40 5.67
C LEU A 11 5.08 3.64 6.36
N GLU A 12 5.36 4.84 5.85
CA GLU A 12 4.88 6.09 6.46
C GLU A 12 3.34 6.17 6.60
N PRO A 13 2.52 5.80 5.60
CA PRO A 13 1.06 5.88 5.74
C PRO A 13 0.38 4.69 6.41
N LEU A 14 1.06 3.55 6.62
CA LEU A 14 0.42 2.32 7.13
C LEU A 14 1.03 1.80 8.44
N ASP A 15 2.31 2.07 8.71
CA ASP A 15 2.96 1.60 9.93
C ASP A 15 2.31 2.25 11.15
N HIS A 16 2.07 1.45 12.20
CA HIS A 16 1.37 1.88 13.41
C HIS A 16 0.03 2.63 13.20
N THR A 17 -0.67 2.38 12.09
CA THR A 17 -1.89 3.09 11.68
C THR A 17 -3.15 2.22 11.82
N ASN A 18 -4.29 2.77 12.22
CA ASN A 18 -5.57 2.05 12.17
C ASN A 18 -6.21 2.22 10.78
N LEU A 19 -6.14 1.17 9.96
CA LEU A 19 -6.64 1.20 8.58
C LEU A 19 -8.08 1.72 8.47
N ASN A 20 -8.98 1.25 9.33
CA ASN A 20 -10.41 1.58 9.23
C ASN A 20 -10.76 3.00 9.69
N GLN A 21 -9.83 3.71 10.33
CA GLN A 21 -10.09 5.06 10.87
C GLN A 21 -9.21 6.12 10.20
N ASP A 22 -7.96 5.77 9.92
CA ASP A 22 -6.91 6.72 9.55
C ASP A 22 -6.60 6.69 8.05
N VAL A 23 -7.00 5.63 7.34
CA VAL A 23 -6.72 5.47 5.91
C VAL A 23 -8.03 5.58 5.12
N LEU A 24 -8.19 6.71 4.41
CA LEU A 24 -9.43 7.05 3.69
C LEU A 24 -9.91 5.95 2.73
N HIS A 25 -8.99 5.18 2.13
CA HIS A 25 -9.34 4.06 1.26
C HIS A 25 -10.22 3.01 1.97
N PHE A 26 -10.00 2.76 3.26
CA PHE A 26 -10.72 1.76 4.05
C PHE A 26 -11.93 2.33 4.81
N ALA A 27 -12.34 3.57 4.53
CA ALA A 27 -13.56 4.14 5.15
C ALA A 27 -14.82 3.35 4.76
N ASP A 28 -14.90 2.93 3.49
CA ASP A 28 -16.02 2.16 2.94
C ASP A 28 -15.61 0.77 2.40
N VAL A 29 -14.34 0.40 2.60
CA VAL A 29 -13.76 -0.88 2.15
C VAL A 29 -13.27 -1.64 3.36
N VAL A 30 -13.74 -2.88 3.53
CA VAL A 30 -13.29 -3.75 4.64
C VAL A 30 -11.78 -3.96 4.53
N SER A 31 -11.04 -3.71 5.61
CA SER A 31 -9.58 -3.84 5.66
C SER A 31 -9.09 -5.30 5.74
N THR A 32 -9.55 -6.16 4.82
CA THR A 32 -9.01 -7.53 4.70
C THR A 32 -7.59 -7.49 4.13
N THR A 33 -6.85 -8.59 4.29
CA THR A 33 -5.50 -8.74 3.76
C THR A 33 -5.47 -8.55 2.23
N GLU A 34 -6.48 -9.07 1.52
CA GLU A 34 -6.60 -8.94 0.07
C GLU A 34 -6.81 -7.50 -0.38
N ASN A 35 -7.66 -6.75 0.33
CA ASN A 35 -7.88 -5.32 0.04
C ASN A 35 -6.64 -4.48 0.40
N LEU A 36 -5.89 -4.88 1.42
CA LEU A 36 -4.61 -4.26 1.74
C LEU A 36 -3.57 -4.50 0.63
N ASP A 37 -3.46 -5.73 0.11
CA ASP A 37 -2.57 -6.05 -1.01
C ASP A 37 -2.91 -5.23 -2.26
N ALA A 38 -4.21 -5.09 -2.58
CA ALA A 38 -4.68 -4.26 -3.68
C ALA A 38 -4.32 -2.77 -3.48
N TYR A 39 -4.54 -2.24 -2.28
CA TYR A 39 -4.18 -0.87 -1.94
C TYR A 39 -2.67 -0.60 -2.09
N ILE A 40 -1.83 -1.52 -1.59
CA ILE A 40 -0.37 -1.44 -1.70
C ILE A 40 0.06 -1.50 -3.17
N TRP A 41 -0.53 -2.40 -3.96
CA TRP A 41 -0.26 -2.52 -5.40
C TRP A 41 -0.56 -1.22 -6.14
N ASP A 42 -1.75 -0.68 -5.95
CA ASP A 42 -2.19 0.55 -6.62
C ASP A 42 -1.33 1.76 -6.21
N SER A 43 -0.92 1.80 -4.94
CA SER A 43 -0.04 2.86 -4.42
C SER A 43 1.36 2.79 -5.04
N LEU A 44 1.91 1.58 -5.21
CA LEU A 44 3.22 1.37 -5.84
C LEU A 44 3.18 1.58 -7.36
N GLN A 45 2.12 1.14 -8.05
CA GLN A 45 1.99 1.34 -9.50
C GLN A 45 2.03 2.82 -9.90
N LYS A 46 1.47 3.71 -9.08
CA LYS A 46 1.47 5.16 -9.36
C LYS A 46 2.86 5.79 -9.28
N ARG A 47 3.81 5.13 -8.63
CA ARG A 47 5.15 5.68 -8.36
C ARG A 47 6.29 4.92 -9.04
N LEU A 48 6.07 3.66 -9.39
CA LEU A 48 7.03 2.86 -10.13
C LEU A 48 6.88 3.10 -11.64
N PRO A 49 7.98 2.98 -12.41
CA PRO A 49 7.88 2.91 -13.85
C PRO A 49 7.00 1.72 -14.29
N GLU A 50 6.33 1.88 -15.42
CA GLU A 50 5.49 0.84 -16.00
C GLU A 50 6.27 -0.46 -16.21
N GLY A 51 5.64 -1.59 -15.87
CA GLY A 51 6.25 -2.93 -16.00
C GLY A 51 7.26 -3.32 -14.91
N CYS A 52 7.57 -2.43 -13.95
CA CYS A 52 8.51 -2.76 -12.87
C CYS A 52 7.87 -3.48 -11.67
N LEU A 53 6.57 -3.31 -11.43
CA LEU A 53 5.89 -3.97 -10.30
C LEU A 53 5.52 -5.41 -10.67
N TYR A 54 6.17 -6.37 -10.00
CA TYR A 54 5.96 -7.80 -10.27
C TYR A 54 5.00 -8.46 -9.28
N LYS A 55 5.15 -8.19 -7.97
CA LYS A 55 4.38 -8.86 -6.92
C LYS A 55 4.32 -8.03 -5.64
N VAL A 56 3.15 -7.97 -5.03
CA VAL A 56 2.95 -7.66 -3.60
C VAL A 56 2.60 -8.97 -2.90
N LYS A 57 3.16 -9.21 -1.72
CA LYS A 57 2.94 -10.46 -0.97
C LYS A 57 2.85 -10.16 0.51
N ASN A 58 1.69 -10.40 1.11
CA ASN A 58 1.57 -10.61 2.55
C ASN A 58 2.12 -12.00 2.94
N LEU A 59 2.87 -12.05 4.05
CA LEU A 59 3.48 -13.27 4.60
C LEU A 59 2.49 -14.10 5.41
#